data_AF-A0A850UKS5-F1
#
_entry.id   AF-A0A850UKS5-F1
#
_cell.length_a   1.000
_cell.length_b   1.000
_cell.length_c   1.000
_cell.angle_alpha   90.00
_cell.angle_beta   90.00
_cell.angle_gamma   90.00
#
_symmetry.space_group_name_H-M   'P 1'
#
loop_
_entity.id
_entity.type
_entity.pdbx_description
1 polymer ?
#
loop_
_entity_poly.entity_id
_entity_poly.type
_entity_poly.pdbx_seq_one_letter_code
_entity_poly.pdbx_strand_id
1 'polypeptide(L)' 'VVRSDMGCGSTIGPITASHLGVRTVDIGLPTFAMHSIRELCGSHDLAHLVKVLSAFY' A
#
# COMPACT_ATOMS: atom_id res chain seq x y z
N VAL A 1 3.95 -9.65 0.86
CA VAL A 1 3.56 -10.92 1.51
C VAL A 1 4.18 -10.93 2.89
N VAL A 2 3.41 -11.24 3.93
CA VAL A 2 3.90 -11.38 5.32
C VAL A 2 4.11 -12.86 5.65
N ARG A 3 4.85 -13.17 6.72
CA ARG A 3 4.97 -14.56 7.17
C ARG A 3 3.61 -15.08 7.62
N SER A 4 3.28 -16.33 7.27
CA SER A 4 1.97 -16.95 7.55
C SER A 4 1.68 -17.13 9.05
N ASP A 5 2.70 -17.10 9.90
CA ASP A 5 2.60 -17.20 11.36
C ASP A 5 2.49 -15.83 12.07
N MET A 6 2.40 -14.73 11.34
CA MET A 6 2.22 -13.38 11.89
C MET A 6 1.04 -12.66 11.26
N GLY A 7 0.28 -11.94 12.10
CA GLY A 7 -0.76 -11.03 11.62
C GLY A 7 -0.17 -9.80 10.93
N CYS A 8 -0.97 -9.17 10.06
CA CYS A 8 -0.65 -7.90 9.41
C CYS A 8 -1.83 -6.93 9.59
N GLY A 9 -1.54 -5.62 9.57
CA GLY A 9 -2.57 -4.60 9.47
C GLY A 9 -3.42 -4.79 8.21
N SER A 10 -4.71 -4.48 8.32
CA SER A 10 -5.64 -4.42 7.18
C SER A 10 -5.64 -3.02 6.55
N THR A 11 -6.15 -2.91 5.33
CA THR A 11 -6.36 -1.64 4.61
C THR A 11 -7.82 -1.46 4.22
N ILE A 12 -8.14 -0.37 3.50
CA ILE A 12 -9.46 -0.12 2.96
C ILE A 12 -9.78 -0.96 1.71
N GLY A 13 -8.79 -1.50 1.00
CA GLY A 13 -8.98 -2.21 -0.26
C GLY A 13 -10.02 -3.33 -0.21
N PRO A 14 -9.97 -4.25 0.78
CA PRO A 14 -10.99 -5.27 0.98
C PRO A 14 -12.38 -4.71 1.34
N ILE A 15 -12.44 -3.61 2.11
CA ILE A 15 -13.69 -2.94 2.51
C ILE A 15 -14.35 -2.31 1.28
N THR A 16 -13.58 -1.61 0.45
CA THR A 16 -14.08 -1.00 -0.79
C THR A 16 -14.55 -2.07 -1.77
N ALA A 17 -13.80 -3.17 -1.92
CA ALA A 17 -14.18 -4.28 -2.78
C ALA A 17 -15.51 -4.92 -2.37
N SER A 18 -15.72 -5.16 -1.08
CA SER A 18 -16.96 -5.78 -0.57
C SER A 18 -18.17 -4.86 -0.70
N HIS A 19 -17.99 -3.55 -0.47
CA HIS A 19 -19.09 -2.59 -0.52
C HIS A 19 -19.52 -2.24 -1.95
N LEU A 20 -18.58 -2.14 -2.89
CA LEU A 20 -18.86 -1.70 -4.26
C LEU A 20 -18.93 -2.85 -5.27
N GLY A 21 -18.51 -4.07 -4.90
CA GLY A 21 -18.48 -5.21 -5.81
C GLY A 21 -17.45 -5.08 -6.94
N VAL A 22 -16.41 -4.25 -6.75
CA VAL A 22 -15.34 -4.02 -7.73
C VAL A 22 -14.05 -4.69 -7.29
N ARG A 23 -13.22 -5.08 -8.26
CA ARG A 23 -11.88 -5.60 -7.96
C ARG A 23 -10.97 -4.45 -7.52
N THR A 24 -10.25 -4.64 -6.42
CA THR A 24 -9.28 -3.69 -5.89
C THR A 24 -7.88 -4.30 -5.87
N VAL A 25 -6.86 -3.45 -5.89
CA VAL A 25 -5.46 -3.81 -5.66
C VAL A 25 -4.88 -2.76 -4.71
N ASP A 26 -4.31 -3.21 -3.59
CA ASP A 26 -3.61 -2.34 -2.65
C ASP A 26 -2.15 -2.19 -3.09
N ILE A 27 -1.70 -0.94 -3.27
CA ILE A 27 -0.31 -0.57 -3.56
C ILE A 27 0.14 0.56 -2.62
N GLY A 28 1.44 0.68 -2.40
CA GLY A 28 2.01 1.73 -1.56
C GLY A 28 3.52 1.81 -1.69
N LEU A 29 4.11 2.80 -1.01
CA LEU A 29 5.56 2.96 -0.93
C LEU A 29 6.13 2.12 0.22
N PRO A 30 7.33 1.53 0.07
CA PRO A 30 7.98 0.87 1.19
C PRO A 30 8.45 1.91 2.20
N THR A 31 8.12 1.69 3.47
CA THR A 31 8.56 2.55 4.58
C THR A 31 9.15 1.73 5.72
N PHE A 32 10.01 2.36 6.51
CA PHE A 32 10.46 1.87 7.81
C PHE A 32 9.82 2.67 8.93
N ALA A 33 9.66 2.00 10.08
CA ALA A 33 9.10 2.56 11.30
C ALA A 33 7.67 3.13 11.12
N MET A 34 6.82 2.46 10.33
CA MET A 34 5.41 2.82 10.18
C MET A 34 4.75 2.95 11.56
N HIS A 35 4.00 4.03 11.79
CA HIS A 35 3.42 4.46 13.07
C HIS A 35 4.39 5.14 14.06
N SER A 36 5.63 5.43 13.68
CA SER A 36 6.56 6.28 14.46
C SER A 36 6.23 7.77 14.32
N ILE A 37 6.68 8.61 15.27
CA ILE A 37 6.68 10.08 15.12
C ILE A 37 7.53 10.55 13.91
N ARG A 38 8.48 9.71 13.48
CA ARG A 38 9.31 9.93 12.30
C ARG A 38 9.51 8.62 11.54
N GLU A 39 8.97 8.58 10.33
CA GLU A 39 9.09 7.46 9.39
C GLU A 39 10.21 7.71 8.37
N LEU A 40 10.55 6.68 7.60
CA LEU A 40 11.58 6.73 6.54
C LEU A 40 11.09 6.00 5.29
N CYS A 41 11.31 6.59 4.11
CA CYS A 41 11.04 5.99 2.80
C CYS A 41 12.19 6.24 1.82
N GLY A 42 12.21 5.51 0.69
CA GLY A 42 13.21 5.72 -0.35
C GLY A 42 12.93 6.98 -1.17
N SER A 43 14.00 7.71 -1.52
CA SER A 43 13.90 8.99 -2.24
C SER A 43 13.30 8.88 -3.65
N HIS A 44 13.39 7.69 -4.27
CA HIS A 44 12.90 7.44 -5.63
C HIS A 44 11.52 6.77 -5.66
N ASP A 45 11.05 6.23 -4.52
CA ASP A 45 9.84 5.38 -4.48
C ASP A 45 8.60 6.16 -4.91
N LEU A 46 8.52 7.44 -4.53
CA LEU A 46 7.42 8.32 -4.95
C LEU A 46 7.36 8.49 -6.47
N ALA A 47 8.51 8.70 -7.13
CA ALA A 47 8.56 8.85 -8.58
C ALA A 47 8.11 7.56 -9.30
N HIS A 48 8.43 6.39 -8.75
CA HIS A 48 7.96 5.11 -9.27
C HIS A 48 6.45 4.93 -9.09
N LEU A 49 5.89 5.29 -7.93
CA LEU A 49 4.44 5.21 -7.71
C LEU A 49 3.67 6.14 -8.65
N VAL A 50 4.15 7.37 -8.83
CA VAL A 50 3.56 8.30 -9.80
C VAL A 50 3.55 7.68 -11.19
N LYS A 51 4.66 7.10 -11.64
CA LYS A 51 4.74 6.42 -12.95
C LYS A 51 3.74 5.28 -13.09
N VAL A 52 3.55 4.47 -12.04
CA VAL A 52 2.59 3.35 -12.07
C VAL A 52 1.15 3.86 -12.13
N LEU A 53 0.80 4.87 -11.31
CA LEU A 53 -0.55 5.45 -11.30
C LEU A 53 -0.88 6.14 -12.63
N SER A 54 0.08 6.87 -13.21
CA SER A 54 -0.06 7.49 -14.54
C SER A 54 -0.09 6.48 -15.70
N ALA A 55 0.37 5.25 -15.49
CA ALA A 55 0.26 4.19 -16.50
C ALA A 55 -1.06 3.42 -16.39
N PHE A 56 -1.71 3.46 -15.22
CA PHE A 56 -2.98 2.78 -14.97
C PHE A 56 -4.19 3.56 -15.50
N TYR A 57 -4.11 4.89 -15.48
CA TYR A 57 -5.14 5.82 -15.99
C TYR A 57 -4.70 6.46 -17.30
#